data_AF-A0A842WN71-F1
#
_entry.id   AF-A0A842WN71-F1
#
_cell.length_a   1.000
_cell.length_b   1.000
_cell.length_c   1.000
_cell.angle_alpha   90.00
_cell.angle_beta   90.00
_cell.angle_gamma   90.00
#
_symmetry.space_group_name_H-M   'P 1'
#
loop_
_entity.id
_entity.type
_entity.pdbx_description
1 polymer ?
#
loop_
_entity_poly.entity_id
_entity_poly.type
_entity_poly.pdbx_seq_one_letter_code
_entity_poly.pdbx_strand_id
1 'polypeptide(L)'
;MFDRATRMKLRFATEKGNITTEDVWELPLIGDNDMSLDAIAKRVSKEIKEGDEESFVEAAKPNPEMIKNKLRLDIIKHIIKVKLDEKESAKKRADRKERKEKLLRAIAAKQDESLQQASLEELQAMVDELDE
;
A
#
# COMPACT_ATOMS: atom_id res chain seq x y z
N MET A 1 -17.45 -0.42 -7.79
CA MET A 1 -17.08 -1.74 -7.23
C MET A 1 -17.52 -1.83 -5.76
N PHE A 2 -16.98 -0.98 -4.88
CA PHE A 2 -17.34 -0.93 -3.46
C PHE A 2 -18.80 -0.50 -3.19
N ASP A 3 -19.35 0.38 -4.03
CA ASP A 3 -20.78 0.74 -4.06
C ASP A 3 -21.69 -0.49 -4.26
N ARG A 4 -21.29 -1.41 -5.15
CA ARG A 4 -22.00 -2.67 -5.37
C ARG A 4 -21.85 -3.59 -4.16
N ALA A 5 -20.64 -3.71 -3.62
CA ALA A 5 -20.35 -4.55 -2.46
C ALA A 5 -21.19 -4.16 -1.23
N THR A 6 -21.27 -2.86 -0.95
CA THR A 6 -22.04 -2.31 0.17
C THR A 6 -23.54 -2.49 -0.02
N ARG A 7 -24.07 -2.19 -1.21
CA ARG A 7 -25.50 -2.42 -1.54
C ARG A 7 -25.90 -3.89 -1.43
N MET A 8 -25.03 -4.81 -1.83
CA MET A 8 -25.25 -6.25 -1.76
C MET A 8 -24.98 -6.83 -0.36
N LYS A 9 -24.50 -6.03 0.59
CA LYS A 9 -24.01 -6.48 1.91
C LYS A 9 -23.02 -7.63 1.76
N LEU A 10 -22.07 -7.48 0.84
CA LEU A 10 -21.07 -8.50 0.54
C LEU A 10 -20.30 -8.89 1.81
N ARG A 11 -20.02 -10.18 1.96
CA ARG A 11 -19.27 -10.75 3.07
C ARG A 11 -18.18 -11.65 2.56
N PHE A 12 -17.08 -11.71 3.30
CA PHE A 12 -15.92 -12.53 2.99
C PHE A 12 -15.78 -13.61 4.05
N ALA A 13 -15.76 -14.87 3.62
CA ALA A 13 -15.63 -15.99 4.54
C ALA A 13 -14.19 -16.10 5.04
N THR A 14 -14.01 -16.17 6.35
CA THR A 14 -12.74 -16.46 7.04
C THR A 14 -12.95 -17.61 8.01
N GLU A 15 -11.89 -18.15 8.59
CA GLU A 15 -12.00 -19.18 9.64
C GLU A 15 -12.73 -18.70 10.89
N LYS A 16 -12.70 -17.38 11.16
CA LYS A 16 -13.37 -16.76 12.31
C LYS A 16 -14.79 -16.30 11.99
N GLY A 17 -15.30 -16.64 10.80
CA GLY A 17 -16.61 -16.24 10.32
C GLY A 17 -16.54 -15.21 9.21
N ASN A 18 -17.70 -14.63 8.91
CA ASN A 18 -17.85 -13.70 7.80
C ASN A 18 -17.48 -12.28 8.20
N ILE A 19 -16.60 -11.65 7.43
CA ILE A 19 -16.17 -10.27 7.65
C ILE A 19 -16.73 -9.34 6.56
N THR A 20 -16.77 -8.04 6.86
CA THR A 20 -17.25 -6.99 5.96
C THR A 20 -16.15 -6.50 5.01
N THR A 21 -16.49 -5.61 4.08
CA THR A 21 -15.49 -5.01 3.18
C THR A 21 -14.52 -4.10 3.94
N GLU A 22 -15.01 -3.42 4.96
CA GLU A 22 -14.28 -2.57 5.87
C GLU A 22 -13.27 -3.40 6.66
N ASP A 23 -13.68 -4.54 7.22
CA ASP A 23 -12.77 -5.45 7.95
C ASP A 23 -11.66 -6.00 7.05
N VAL A 24 -11.91 -6.23 5.75
CA VAL A 24 -10.89 -6.67 4.80
C VAL A 24 -9.77 -5.63 4.65
N TRP A 25 -10.07 -4.33 4.79
CA TRP A 25 -9.04 -3.28 4.80
C TRP A 25 -8.10 -3.38 5.99
N GLU A 26 -8.49 -4.01 7.10
CA GLU A 26 -7.64 -4.17 8.27
C GLU A 26 -6.71 -5.39 8.17
N LEU A 27 -6.93 -6.27 7.18
CA LEU A 27 -6.14 -7.50 7.05
C LEU A 27 -4.73 -7.26 6.52
N PRO A 28 -3.73 -8.02 7.00
CA PRO A 28 -2.39 -7.97 6.44
C PRO A 28 -2.35 -8.50 5.00
N LEU A 29 -1.37 -8.04 4.21
CA LEU A 29 -1.13 -8.57 2.86
C LEU A 29 -0.83 -10.08 2.87
N ILE A 30 0.04 -10.49 3.81
CA ILE A 30 0.47 -11.86 4.06
C ILE A 30 0.40 -12.07 5.57
N GLY A 31 -0.09 -13.23 6.01
CA GLY A 31 -0.18 -13.57 7.42
C GLY A 31 -0.59 -15.02 7.62
N ASP A 32 -0.58 -15.47 8.87
CA ASP A 32 -0.89 -16.84 9.25
C ASP A 32 -2.40 -17.07 9.44
N ASN A 33 -2.83 -18.34 9.36
CA ASN A 33 -4.18 -18.80 9.71
C ASN A 33 -5.33 -18.12 8.95
N ASP A 34 -5.20 -18.03 7.62
CA ASP A 34 -6.27 -17.56 6.71
C ASP A 34 -6.82 -16.15 6.96
N MET A 35 -6.16 -15.37 7.82
CA MET A 35 -6.50 -13.98 8.15
C MET A 35 -5.60 -13.00 7.39
N SER A 36 -5.46 -13.21 6.07
CA SER A 36 -4.69 -12.32 5.19
C SER A 36 -5.38 -12.11 3.85
N LEU A 37 -5.05 -11.01 3.18
CA LEU A 37 -5.60 -10.68 1.86
C LEU A 37 -5.26 -11.77 0.83
N ASP A 38 -4.04 -12.32 0.88
CA ASP A 38 -3.63 -13.42 0.01
C ASP A 38 -4.42 -14.71 0.25
N ALA A 39 -4.64 -15.08 1.52
CA ALA A 39 -5.40 -16.29 1.86
C ALA A 39 -6.86 -16.20 1.39
N ILE A 40 -7.53 -15.07 1.64
CA ILE A 40 -8.91 -14.86 1.20
C ILE A 40 -8.98 -14.81 -0.34
N ALA A 41 -8.00 -14.17 -1.01
CA ALA A 41 -7.95 -14.15 -2.47
C ALA A 41 -7.83 -15.56 -3.07
N LYS A 42 -6.96 -16.41 -2.50
CA LYS A 42 -6.78 -17.81 -2.94
C LYS A 42 -8.06 -18.62 -2.77
N ARG A 43 -8.75 -18.46 -1.64
CA ARG A 43 -10.03 -19.14 -1.35
C ARG A 43 -11.10 -18.74 -2.37
N VAL A 44 -11.35 -17.44 -2.54
CA VAL A 44 -12.33 -16.94 -3.51
C VAL A 44 -11.96 -17.35 -4.93
N SER A 45 -10.67 -17.35 -5.29
CA SER A 45 -10.22 -17.82 -6.60
C SER A 45 -10.47 -19.31 -6.81
N LYS A 46 -10.42 -20.13 -5.75
CA LYS A 46 -10.73 -21.56 -5.81
C LYS A 46 -12.23 -21.77 -6.04
N GLU A 47 -13.07 -21.07 -5.28
CA GLU A 47 -14.54 -21.13 -5.42
C GLU A 47 -15.01 -20.70 -6.81
N ILE A 48 -14.36 -19.71 -7.43
CA ILE A 48 -14.67 -19.30 -8.81
C ILE A 48 -14.38 -20.44 -9.79
N LYS A 49 -13.23 -21.11 -9.64
CA LYS A 49 -12.84 -22.22 -10.53
C LYS A 49 -13.77 -23.42 -10.36
N GLU A 50 -14.06 -23.80 -9.12
CA GLU A 50 -15.00 -24.88 -8.81
C GLU A 50 -16.40 -24.59 -9.39
N GLY A 51 -16.87 -23.33 -9.31
CA GLY A 51 -18.15 -22.93 -9.88
C GLY A 51 -18.18 -22.80 -11.41
N ASP A 52 -17.03 -22.63 -12.07
CA ASP A 52 -16.91 -22.65 -13.55
C ASP A 52 -16.95 -24.09 -14.11
N GLU A 53 -16.73 -25.13 -13.29
CA GLU A 53 -16.67 -26.54 -13.70
C GLU A 53 -18.05 -27.25 -13.75
N GLU A 54 -19.15 -26.59 -13.37
CA GLU A 54 -20.47 -27.23 -13.28
C GLU A 54 -21.25 -27.23 -14.61
N SER A 55 -21.27 -28.43 -15.22
CA SER A 55 -22.17 -28.94 -16.27
C SER A 55 -21.70 -28.81 -17.72
N PHE A 56 -21.28 -29.95 -18.29
CA PHE A 56 -21.09 -30.16 -19.74
C PHE A 56 -22.39 -30.51 -20.48
N VAL A 57 -23.50 -30.67 -19.75
CA VAL A 57 -24.77 -31.20 -20.27
C VAL A 57 -25.88 -30.14 -20.25
N GLU A 58 -25.89 -29.25 -19.26
CA GLU A 58 -26.88 -28.17 -19.14
C GLU A 58 -26.26 -26.81 -19.47
N ALA A 59 -27.00 -25.96 -20.18
CA ALA A 59 -26.56 -24.60 -20.48
C ALA A 59 -26.28 -23.81 -19.19
N ALA A 60 -25.10 -23.20 -19.09
CA ALA A 60 -24.67 -22.42 -17.93
C ALA A 60 -25.68 -21.31 -17.61
N LYS A 61 -26.41 -21.47 -16.50
CA LYS A 61 -27.24 -20.39 -15.94
C LYS A 61 -26.34 -19.41 -15.20
N PRO A 62 -26.63 -18.09 -15.22
CA PRO A 62 -25.86 -17.13 -14.46
C PRO A 62 -25.98 -17.43 -12.96
N ASN A 63 -24.89 -17.93 -12.35
CA ASN A 63 -24.81 -18.21 -10.93
C ASN A 63 -24.58 -16.88 -10.16
N PRO A 64 -25.56 -16.41 -9.35
CA PRO A 64 -25.41 -15.16 -8.61
C PRO A 64 -24.22 -15.15 -7.65
N GLU A 65 -23.82 -16.33 -7.14
CA GLU A 65 -22.67 -16.44 -6.24
C GLU A 65 -21.35 -16.26 -6.98
N MET A 66 -21.25 -16.71 -8.24
CA MET A 66 -20.09 -16.41 -9.08
C MET A 66 -19.91 -14.92 -9.35
N ILE A 67 -21.02 -14.20 -9.56
CA ILE A 67 -20.98 -12.74 -9.72
C ILE A 67 -20.45 -12.08 -8.44
N LYS A 68 -20.92 -12.53 -7.27
CA LYS A 68 -20.40 -12.05 -5.98
C LYS A 68 -18.93 -12.42 -5.79
N ASN A 69 -18.51 -13.63 -6.14
CA ASN A 69 -17.13 -14.08 -6.01
C ASN A 69 -16.17 -13.29 -6.90
N LYS A 70 -16.56 -13.00 -8.14
CA LYS A 70 -15.80 -12.09 -9.01
C LYS A 70 -15.65 -10.71 -8.38
N LEU A 71 -16.75 -10.15 -7.84
CA LEU A 71 -16.73 -8.87 -7.13
C LEU A 71 -15.84 -8.91 -5.87
N ARG A 72 -15.90 -9.98 -5.06
CA ARG A 72 -15.02 -10.19 -3.89
C ARG A 72 -13.56 -10.16 -4.32
N LEU A 73 -13.21 -10.89 -5.38
CA LEU A 73 -11.84 -10.97 -5.88
C LEU A 73 -11.34 -9.62 -6.39
N ASP A 74 -12.16 -8.87 -7.12
CA ASP A 74 -11.81 -7.53 -7.61
C ASP A 74 -11.54 -6.56 -6.46
N ILE A 75 -12.36 -6.62 -5.40
CA ILE A 75 -12.17 -5.84 -4.18
C ILE A 75 -10.84 -6.17 -3.51
N ILE A 76 -10.56 -7.45 -3.30
CA ILE A 76 -9.32 -7.88 -2.64
C ILE A 76 -8.11 -7.44 -3.45
N LYS A 77 -8.12 -7.63 -4.77
CA LYS A 77 -7.04 -7.17 -5.67
C LYS A 77 -6.82 -5.67 -5.59
N HIS A 78 -7.89 -4.88 -5.56
CA HIS A 78 -7.78 -3.44 -5.41
C HIS A 78 -7.13 -3.05 -4.08
N ILE A 79 -7.58 -3.64 -2.96
CA ILE A 79 -7.04 -3.38 -1.62
C ILE A 79 -5.55 -3.76 -1.56
N ILE A 80 -5.18 -4.93 -2.09
CA ILE A 80 -3.78 -5.37 -2.19
C ILE A 80 -2.94 -4.33 -2.93
N LYS A 81 -3.42 -3.86 -4.09
CA LYS A 81 -2.72 -2.85 -4.89
C LYS A 81 -2.52 -1.56 -4.08
N VAL A 82 -3.58 -1.02 -3.48
CA VAL A 82 -3.50 0.21 -2.68
C VAL A 82 -2.49 0.07 -1.54
N LYS A 83 -2.55 -1.03 -0.77
CA LYS A 83 -1.61 -1.25 0.33
C LYS A 83 -0.16 -1.39 -0.12
N LEU A 84 0.09 -2.02 -1.28
CA LEU A 84 1.43 -2.12 -1.86
C LEU A 84 1.95 -0.74 -2.30
N ASP A 85 1.11 0.04 -2.96
CA ASP A 85 1.45 1.40 -3.41
C ASP A 85 1.75 2.32 -2.21
N GLU A 86 0.95 2.23 -1.14
CA GLU A 86 1.16 2.96 0.11
C GLU A 86 2.47 2.57 0.80
N LYS A 87 2.76 1.26 0.88
CA LYS A 87 4.02 0.75 1.45
C LYS A 87 5.23 1.24 0.66
N GLU A 88 5.15 1.20 -0.66
CA GLU A 88 6.22 1.70 -1.53
C GLU A 88 6.41 3.22 -1.39
N SER A 89 5.32 3.98 -1.35
CA SER A 89 5.34 5.43 -1.14
C SER A 89 5.95 5.80 0.21
N ALA A 90 5.59 5.08 1.29
CA ALA A 90 6.16 5.27 2.61
C ALA A 90 7.68 5.00 2.61
N LYS A 91 8.13 3.91 1.99
CA LYS A 91 9.56 3.60 1.83
C LYS A 91 10.29 4.70 1.06
N LYS A 92 9.76 5.13 -0.09
CA LYS A 92 10.34 6.22 -0.89
C LYS A 92 10.40 7.55 -0.12
N ARG A 93 9.44 7.84 0.75
CA ARG A 93 9.46 9.03 1.62
C ARG A 93 10.56 8.93 2.68
N ALA A 94 10.71 7.77 3.33
CA ALA A 94 11.77 7.53 4.31
C ALA A 94 13.16 7.64 3.67
N ASP A 95 13.39 6.98 2.53
CA ASP A 95 14.66 7.02 1.81
C ASP A 95 15.02 8.45 1.37
N ARG A 96 14.04 9.22 0.89
CA ARG A 96 14.24 10.64 0.52
C ARG A 96 14.59 11.50 1.72
N LYS A 97 13.92 11.29 2.86
CA LYS A 97 14.21 12.01 4.10
C LYS A 97 15.65 11.74 4.56
N GLU A 98 16.04 10.47 4.62
CA GLU A 98 17.40 10.08 5.03
C GLU A 98 18.47 10.66 4.09
N ARG A 99 18.27 10.56 2.78
CA ARG A 99 19.18 11.16 1.78
C ARG A 99 19.28 12.67 1.92
N LYS A 100 18.15 13.36 2.11
CA LYS A 100 18.12 14.82 2.31
C LYS A 100 18.91 15.21 3.56
N GLU A 101 18.72 14.50 4.66
CA GLU A 101 19.45 14.77 5.91
C GLU A 101 20.96 14.56 5.75
N LYS A 102 21.39 13.52 5.04
CA LYS A 102 22.82 13.31 4.73
C LYS A 102 23.40 14.43 3.88
N LEU A 103 22.67 14.86 2.84
CA LEU A 103 23.11 15.96 1.98
C LEU A 103 23.22 17.28 2.74
N LEU A 104 22.24 17.61 3.59
CA LEU A 104 22.28 18.83 4.40
C LEU A 104 23.48 18.83 5.37
N ARG A 105 23.79 17.70 6.00
CA ARG A 105 24.98 17.59 6.85
C ARG A 105 26.28 17.77 6.06
N ALA A 106 26.37 17.20 4.85
CA ALA A 106 27.53 17.35 4.00
C ALA A 106 27.71 18.80 3.51
N ILE A 107 26.60 19.48 3.17
CA ILE A 107 26.61 20.90 2.80
C ILE A 107 27.10 21.75 3.98
N ALA A 108 26.54 21.55 5.18
CA ALA A 108 26.98 22.28 6.37
C ALA A 108 28.47 22.07 6.65
N ALA A 109 28.95 20.83 6.62
CA ALA A 109 30.37 20.53 6.81
C ALA A 109 31.28 21.19 5.75
N LYS A 110 30.81 21.30 4.50
CA LYS A 110 31.54 21.99 3.42
C LYS A 110 31.53 23.51 3.59
N GLN A 111 30.44 24.08 4.09
CA GLN A 111 30.37 25.49 4.44
C GLN A 111 31.34 25.80 5.58
N ASP A 112 31.37 24.97 6.62
CA ASP A 112 32.31 25.11 7.75
C ASP A 112 33.77 25.00 7.28
N GLU A 113 34.09 24.02 6.42
CA GLU A 113 35.43 23.88 5.83
C GLU A 113 35.82 25.13 5.02
N SER A 114 34.89 25.68 4.23
CA SER A 114 35.13 26.91 3.46
C SER A 114 35.35 28.12 4.36
N LEU A 115 34.60 28.24 5.46
CA LEU A 115 34.78 29.31 6.45
C LEU A 115 36.13 29.18 7.17
N GLN A 116 36.58 27.95 7.46
CA GLN A 116 37.89 27.69 8.05
C GLN A 116 39.06 28.01 7.12
N GLN A 117 38.85 27.95 5.79
CA GLN A 117 39.86 28.25 4.78
C GLN A 117 39.89 29.73 4.37
N ALA A 118 38.85 30.50 4.68
CA ALA A 118 38.77 31.92 4.36
C ALA A 118 39.81 32.74 5.16
N SER A 119 40.27 33.85 4.58
CA SER A 119 41.18 34.77 5.26
C SER A 119 40.46 35.62 6.30
N LEU A 120 41.22 36.22 7.24
CA LEU A 120 40.67 37.03 8.32
C LEU A 120 39.94 38.28 7.80
N GLU A 121 40.44 38.90 6.72
CA GLU A 121 39.80 40.06 6.08
C GLU A 121 38.46 39.69 5.42
N GLU A 122 38.38 38.53 4.77
CA GLU A 122 37.14 38.03 4.15
C GLU A 122 36.08 37.66 5.19
N LEU A 123 36.49 37.03 6.30
CA LEU A 123 35.59 36.70 7.41
C LEU A 123 35.06 37.96 8.10
N GLN A 124 35.87 39.00 8.26
CA GLN A 124 35.44 40.27 8.84
C GLN A 124 34.40 40.98 7.95
N ALA A 125 34.63 41.01 6.62
CA ALA A 125 33.69 41.59 5.67
C ALA A 125 32.32 40.87 5.67
N MET A 126 32.32 39.53 5.81
CA MET A 126 31.08 38.76 5.94
C MET A 126 30.30 39.04 7.23
N VAL A 127 30.98 39.41 8.33
CA VAL A 127 30.33 39.81 9.58
C VAL A 127 29.74 41.22 9.45
N ASP A 128 30.51 42.16 8.89
CA ASP A 128 30.07 43.54 8.72
C ASP A 128 28.81 43.65 7.82
N GLU A 129 28.66 42.78 6.80
CA GLU A 129 27.45 42.71 5.95
C GLU A 129 26.20 42.22 6.70
N LEU A 130 26.36 41.50 7.82
CA LEU A 130 25.24 41.01 8.65
C LEU A 130 24.81 42.00 9.73
N ASP A 131 25.65 42.99 10.04
CA ASP A 131 25.42 44.00 11.08
C ASP A 131 24.84 45.33 10.53
N GLU A 132 24.65 45.45 9.20
CA GLU A 132 23.87 46.52 8.53
C GLU A 132 22.36 46.23 8.44
#